data_AF-A0A9P5LCV8-F1
#
_entry.id   AF-A0A9P5LCV8-F1
#
_cell.length_a   1.000
_cell.length_b   1.000
_cell.length_c   1.000
_cell.angle_alpha   90.00
_cell.angle_beta   90.00
_cell.angle_gamma   90.00
#
_symmetry.space_group_name_H-M   'P 1'
#
loop_
_entity.id
_entity.type
_entity.pdbx_description
1 polymer ?
#
loop_
_entity_poly.entity_id
_entity_poly.type
_entity_poly.pdbx_seq_one_letter_code
_entity_poly.pdbx_strand_id
1 'polypeptide(L)' 'MQSIEARSMYGSTFKCASMIFKQEGVLTFWSGALPRLARLVLSGGIVFTMYEKSIELFDQLDPEKKYI' A
#
# COMPACT_ATOMS: atom_id res chain seq x y z
N MET A 1 -15.03 15.75 15.49
CA MET A 1 -16.45 15.72 15.10
C MET A 1 -16.95 14.28 15.03
N GLN A 2 -17.38 13.68 16.13
CA GLN A 2 -18.31 12.55 16.08
C GLN A 2 -19.48 12.89 17.00
N SER A 3 -20.67 13.10 16.42
CA SER A 3 -21.90 13.40 17.14
C SER A 3 -22.37 12.17 17.92
N ILE A 4 -23.16 12.36 18.97
CA ILE A 4 -23.66 11.24 19.81
C ILE A 4 -24.51 10.25 18.98
N GLU A 5 -25.09 10.70 17.88
CA GLU A 5 -25.78 9.89 16.86
C GLU A 5 -24.84 8.94 16.11
N ALA A 6 -23.55 9.26 15.98
CA ALA A 6 -22.58 8.35 15.38
C ALA A 6 -22.45 7.06 16.18
N ARG A 7 -22.66 7.09 17.51
CA ARG A 7 -22.63 5.90 18.37
C ARG A 7 -23.84 4.97 18.13
N SER A 8 -25.01 5.51 17.77
CA SER A 8 -26.20 4.70 17.45
C SER A 8 -26.18 4.18 16.00
N MET A 9 -25.63 4.97 15.07
CA MET A 9 -25.49 4.63 13.66
C MET A 9 -24.35 3.64 13.39
N TYR A 10 -23.19 3.82 14.05
CA TYR A 10 -21.96 3.06 13.87
C TYR A 10 -21.60 2.19 15.10
N GLY A 11 -22.58 1.85 15.93
CA GLY A 11 -22.36 1.10 17.18
C GLY A 11 -21.78 -0.32 17.03
N SER A 12 -21.77 -0.87 15.80
CA SER A 12 -21.10 -2.14 15.47
C SER A 12 -20.38 -2.02 14.12
N THR A 13 -19.12 -2.46 14.08
CA THR A 13 -18.29 -2.50 12.87
C THR A 13 -18.98 -3.25 11.73
N PHE A 14 -19.75 -4.30 12.04
CA PHE A 14 -20.50 -5.08 11.04
C PHE A 14 -21.67 -4.30 10.42
N LYS A 15 -22.37 -3.48 11.22
CA LYS A 15 -23.46 -2.62 10.73
C LYS A 15 -22.92 -1.51 9.82
N CYS A 16 -21.77 -0.94 10.18
CA CYS A 16 -21.05 0.02 9.35
C CYS A 16 -20.61 -0.60 8.01
N ALA A 17 -19.97 -1.78 8.06
CA ALA A 17 -19.53 -2.48 6.86
C ALA A 17 -20.69 -2.81 5.91
N SER A 18 -21.84 -3.26 6.44
CA SER A 18 -23.03 -3.55 5.65
C SER A 18 -23.66 -2.28 5.03
N MET A 19 -23.66 -1.16 5.77
CA MET A 19 -24.14 0.13 5.26
C MET A 19 -23.29 0.64 4.10
N ILE A 20 -21.96 0.62 4.23
CA ILE A 20 -21.03 1.04 3.17
C ILE A 20 -21.18 0.13 1.95
N PHE A 21 -21.27 -1.19 2.16
CA PHE A 21 -21.48 -2.16 1.08
C PHE A 21 -22.78 -1.89 0.29
N LYS A 22 -23.85 -1.49 0.97
CA LYS A 22 -25.17 -1.26 0.36
C LYS A 22 -25.31 0.14 -0.28
N GLN A 23 -24.67 1.16 0.28
CA GLN A 23 -24.82 2.56 -0.18
C GLN A 23 -23.76 2.98 -1.20
N GLU A 24 -22.51 2.57 -1.00
CA GLU A 24 -21.38 3.04 -1.82
C GLU A 24 -20.73 1.92 -2.66
N GLY A 25 -21.01 0.66 -2.34
CA GLY A 25 -20.52 -0.51 -3.07
C GLY A 25 -19.09 -0.94 -2.70
N VAL A 26 -18.70 -2.12 -3.17
CA VAL A 26 -17.40 -2.76 -2.82
C VAL A 26 -16.20 -1.98 -3.35
N LEU A 27 -16.37 -1.26 -4.45
CA LEU A 27 -15.30 -0.47 -5.08
C LEU A 27 -14.88 0.71 -4.21
N THR A 28 -15.76 1.25 -3.37
CA THR A 28 -15.42 2.38 -2.49
C THR A 28 -14.49 1.95 -1.36
N PHE A 29 -14.55 0.69 -0.92
CA PHE A 29 -13.52 0.11 -0.03
C PHE A 29 -12.14 0.07 -0.70
N TRP A 30 -12.09 -0.20 -2.00
CA TRP A 30 -10.83 -0.25 -2.76
C TRP A 30 -10.33 1.12 -3.24
N SER A 31 -11.21 2.12 -3.36
CA SER A 31 -10.86 3.47 -3.82
C SER A 31 -9.78 4.13 -2.95
N GLY A 32 -9.77 3.87 -1.64
CA GLY A 32 -8.71 4.34 -0.72
C GLY A 32 -7.52 3.39 -0.57
N ALA A 33 -7.71 2.10 -0.80
CA ALA A 33 -6.65 1.10 -0.70
C ALA A 33 -5.71 1.14 -1.92
N LEU A 34 -6.24 1.40 -3.11
CA LEU A 34 -5.48 1.51 -4.35
C LEU A 34 -4.39 2.60 -4.34
N PRO A 35 -4.66 3.88 -3.98
CA PRO A 35 -3.62 4.90 -3.94
C PRO A 35 -2.54 4.59 -2.90
N ARG A 36 -2.93 3.96 -1.77
CA ARG A 36 -1.97 3.52 -0.75
C ARG A 36 -1.07 2.39 -1.26
N LEU A 37 -1.65 1.39 -1.92
CA LEU A 37 -0.91 0.28 -2.50
C LEU A 37 0.00 0.76 -3.64
N ALA A 38 -0.50 1.63 -4.52
CA ALA A 38 0.27 2.20 -5.62
C ALA A 38 1.53 2.93 -5.11
N ARG A 39 1.38 3.75 -4.06
CA ARG A 39 2.52 4.42 -3.43
C ARG A 39 3.54 3.42 -2.87
N LEU A 40 3.08 2.34 -2.22
CA LEU A 40 3.94 1.30 -1.66
C LEU A 40 4.72 0.57 -2.76
N VAL A 41 4.03 0.15 -3.82
CA VAL A 41 4.63 -0.58 -4.94
C VAL A 41 5.63 0.30 -5.69
N LEU A 42 5.32 1.58 -5.92
CA LEU A 42 6.25 2.51 -6.56
C LEU A 42 7.52 2.69 -5.72
N SER A 43 7.37 2.94 -4.42
CA SER A 43 8.52 3.13 -3.53
C SER A 43 9.37 1.86 -3.42
N GLY A 44 8.74 0.69 -3.28
CA GLY A 44 9.45 -0.58 -3.18
C GLY A 44 10.11 -1.00 -4.50
N GLY A 45 9.41 -0.81 -5.62
CA GLY A 45 9.90 -1.15 -6.95
C GLY A 45 11.14 -0.36 -7.34
N ILE A 46 11.15 0.96 -7.05
CA ILE A 46 12.32 1.81 -7.34
C ILE A 46 13.54 1.34 -6.54
N VAL A 47 13.38 1.05 -5.25
CA VAL A 47 14.48 0.58 -4.39
C VAL A 47 15.03 -0.75 -4.90
N PHE A 48 14.14 -1.68 -5.27
CA PHE A 48 14.52 -2.98 -5.82
C PHE A 48 15.33 -2.84 -7.12
N THR A 49 14.83 -2.04 -8.07
CA THR A 49 15.53 -1.80 -9.33
C THR A 49 16.88 -1.11 -9.13
N MET A 50 16.97 -0.12 -8.23
CA MET A 50 18.24 0.55 -7.93
C MET A 50 19.25 -0.39 -7.27
N TYR A 51 18.80 -1.29 -6.39
CA TYR A 51 19.64 -2.30 -5.77
C TYR A 51 20.22 -3.27 -6.81
N GLU A 52 19.38 -3.81 -7.71
CA GLU A 52 19.83 -4.69 -8.78
C GLU A 52 20.85 -3.99 -9.70
N LYS A 53 20.57 -2.74 -10.08
CA LYS A 53 21.48 -1.95 -10.92
C LYS A 53 22.80 -1.63 -10.24
N SER A 54 22.78 -1.40 -8.93
CA SER A 54 23.99 -1.15 -8.15
C SER A 54 24.87 -2.40 -8.06
N ILE A 55 24.26 -3.57 -7.87
CA ILE A 55 24.97 -4.86 -7.89
C ILE A 55 25.54 -5.14 -9.28
N GLU A 56 24.75 -4.98 -10.33
CA GLU A 56 25.18 -5.20 -11.71
C GLU A 56 26.37 -4.29 -12.08
N LEU A 57 26.33 -3.02 -11.65
CA LEU A 57 27.44 -2.09 -11.83
C LEU A 57 28.69 -2.48 -11.03
N PHE A 58 28.51 -2.93 -9.79
CA PHE A 58 29.62 -3.40 -8.96
C PHE A 58 30.28 -4.65 -9.55
N ASP A 59 29.50 -5.60 -10.07
CA ASP A 59 29.99 -6.83 -10.69
C ASP A 59 30.75 -6.54 -12.00
N GLN A 60 30.32 -5.50 -12.75
CA GLN A 60 31.08 -5.02 -13.92
C GLN A 60 32.38 -4.29 -13.56
N LEU A 61 32.41 -3.56 -12.44
CA LEU A 61 33.59 -2.83 -11.99
C LEU A 61 34.62 -3.73 -11.27
N ASP A 62 34.17 -4.79 -10.60
CA ASP A 62 35.02 -5.79 -9.92
C ASP A 62 34.64 -7.22 -10.34
N PRO A 63 34.96 -7.64 -11.58
CA PRO A 63 34.64 -8.98 -12.08
C PRO A 63 35.46 -10.09 -11.38
N GLU A 64 36.47 -9.73 -10.60
CA GLU A 64 37.42 -10.66 -9.99
C GLU A 64 37.11 -10.96 -8.51
N LYS A 65 36.10 -10.31 -7.90
CA LYS A 65 35.72 -10.44 -6.48
C LYS A 65 36.94 -10.48 -5.54
N LYS A 66 37.94 -9.63 -5.81
CA LYS A 66 39.27 -9.81 -5.20
C LYS A 66 39.43 -9.12 -3.85
N TYR A 67 38.48 -8.29 -3.45
CA TYR A 67 38.54 -7.49 -2.22
C TYR A 67 37.34 -7.67 -1.27
N ILE A 68 36.49 -8.68 -1.49
CA ILE A 68 35.44 -9.10 -0.54
C ILE A 68 35.33 -10.63 -0.49
#